data_AF-A0A537LQA0-F1
#
_entry.id   AF-A0A537LQA0-F1
#
_cell.length_a   1.000
_cell.length_b   1.000
_cell.length_c   1.000
_cell.angle_alpha   90.00
_cell.angle_beta   90.00
_cell.angle_gamma   90.00
#
_symmetry.space_group_name_H-M   'P 1'
#
loop_
_entity.id
_entity.type
_entity.pdbx_description
1 polymer ?
#
loop_
_entity_poly.entity_id
_entity_poly.type
_entity_poly.pdbx_seq_one_letter_code
_entity_poly.pdbx_strand_id
1 'polypeptide(L)'
;STTVVVLVSKPPDPAVARRLLERAGTVGKPVVAAFVGAPPGGRGPGGLYPAATLEEAAVLAVQLAGGAPRDLGTAERWEETLGRRAEAVKARLAPSQRYLRGLYSGGTLCAECVSLLDGLVRPLHTNVPMGTARPLESPARSRAHTVLDLGAGEFTVGRLHPMLDMTLRLQRITQETADPEVAVILLDVVLGEGVHPDPAGALAPVLRDARASAGAAGRDLAVVASVCGTDADPQNRANQVAELEAVGVLVEESNARAAALAGAIVAGGAESKGLWARLSRGAGPPGSVAVEPFEPPVPTPGGAGTALLAGPPRVVNVGLAGFAESLRAQGVPVIDVDWRPPAGGDRAMLDLLERLG
;
A
#
# COMPACT_ATOMS: atom_id res chain seq x y z
N SER A 1 9.46 -2.55 -25.65
CA SER A 1 10.03 -3.81 -25.13
C SER A 1 9.42 -4.08 -23.77
N THR A 2 8.79 -5.22 -23.57
CA THR A 2 8.18 -5.62 -22.28
C THR A 2 8.34 -7.12 -22.18
N THR A 3 9.06 -7.61 -21.17
CA THR A 3 9.39 -9.02 -20.96
C THR A 3 8.45 -9.69 -19.96
N VAL A 4 7.99 -8.95 -18.95
CA VAL A 4 7.07 -9.40 -17.91
C VAL A 4 5.94 -8.37 -17.75
N VAL A 5 4.74 -8.83 -17.43
CA VAL A 5 3.59 -7.98 -17.08
C VAL A 5 3.24 -8.21 -15.62
N VAL A 6 2.97 -7.14 -14.87
CA VAL A 6 2.44 -7.22 -13.50
C VAL A 6 1.07 -6.57 -13.48
N LEU A 7 0.06 -7.31 -13.03
CA LEU A 7 -1.30 -6.83 -12.79
C LEU A 7 -1.44 -6.62 -11.28
N VAL A 8 -1.58 -5.36 -10.85
CA VAL A 8 -1.77 -5.00 -9.44
C VAL A 8 -3.09 -4.27 -9.28
N SER A 9 -3.94 -4.75 -8.39
CA SER A 9 -5.18 -4.06 -8.02
C SER A 9 -5.71 -4.52 -6.66
N LYS A 10 -6.67 -3.76 -6.11
CA LYS A 10 -7.65 -4.30 -5.15
C LYS A 10 -8.40 -5.49 -5.80
N PRO A 11 -9.04 -6.40 -5.03
CA PRO A 11 -9.71 -7.55 -5.61
C PRO A 11 -10.83 -7.09 -6.53
N PRO A 12 -10.78 -7.40 -7.83
CA PRO A 12 -11.87 -7.07 -8.73
C PRO A 12 -13.06 -7.99 -8.47
N ASP A 13 -14.23 -7.62 -9.02
CA ASP A 13 -15.38 -8.52 -9.07
C ASP A 13 -14.96 -9.89 -9.66
N PRO A 14 -15.43 -11.04 -9.13
CA PRO A 14 -14.99 -12.35 -9.59
C PRO A 14 -15.17 -12.60 -11.10
N ALA A 15 -16.20 -12.04 -11.74
CA ALA A 15 -16.38 -12.16 -13.18
C ALA A 15 -15.37 -11.31 -13.96
N VAL A 16 -15.02 -10.13 -13.44
CA VAL A 16 -13.96 -9.29 -14.00
C VAL A 16 -12.59 -9.95 -13.81
N ALA A 17 -12.31 -10.49 -12.61
CA ALA A 17 -11.09 -11.22 -12.29
C ALA A 17 -10.84 -12.35 -13.29
N ARG A 18 -11.87 -13.17 -13.55
CA ARG A 18 -11.80 -14.29 -14.49
C ARG A 18 -11.46 -13.83 -15.91
N ARG A 19 -12.17 -12.81 -16.41
CA ARG A 19 -11.92 -12.25 -17.76
C ARG A 19 -10.51 -11.66 -17.88
N LEU A 20 -10.01 -10.99 -16.84
CA LEU A 20 -8.66 -10.44 -16.81
C LEU A 20 -7.61 -11.56 -16.87
N LEU A 21 -7.77 -12.60 -16.06
CA LEU A 21 -6.83 -13.73 -16.03
C LEU A 21 -6.87 -14.54 -17.34
N GLU A 22 -8.05 -14.81 -17.88
CA GLU A 22 -8.19 -15.45 -19.20
C GLU A 22 -7.46 -14.66 -20.28
N ARG A 23 -7.64 -13.33 -20.32
CA ARG A 23 -6.94 -12.49 -21.28
C ARG A 23 -5.43 -12.48 -21.03
N ALA A 24 -5.00 -12.38 -19.78
CA ALA A 24 -3.59 -12.38 -19.41
C ALA A 24 -2.87 -13.66 -19.85
N GLY A 25 -3.53 -14.83 -19.75
CA GLY A 25 -2.99 -16.10 -20.24
C GLY A 25 -2.77 -16.16 -21.76
N THR A 26 -3.34 -15.23 -22.54
CA THR A 26 -3.16 -15.15 -24.00
C THR A 26 -2.05 -14.18 -24.44
N VAL A 27 -1.42 -13.46 -23.50
CA VAL A 27 -0.44 -12.40 -23.81
C VAL A 27 0.89 -12.96 -24.33
N GLY A 28 1.16 -14.26 -24.13
CA GLY A 28 2.41 -14.91 -24.56
C GLY A 28 3.64 -14.48 -23.76
N LYS A 29 3.44 -13.77 -22.64
CA LYS A 29 4.50 -13.31 -21.73
C LYS A 29 4.17 -13.74 -20.31
N PRO A 30 5.17 -13.93 -19.42
CA PRO A 30 4.91 -14.09 -18.00
C PRO A 30 4.07 -12.94 -17.45
N VAL A 31 2.97 -13.27 -16.77
CA VAL A 31 2.10 -12.30 -16.11
C VAL A 31 2.02 -12.62 -14.62
N VAL A 32 2.46 -11.70 -13.79
CA VAL A 32 2.27 -11.75 -12.33
C VAL A 32 0.95 -11.07 -11.98
N ALA A 33 0.07 -11.74 -11.25
CA ALA A 33 -1.24 -11.20 -10.86
C ALA A 33 -1.34 -11.06 -9.33
N ALA A 34 -1.35 -9.82 -8.86
CA ALA A 34 -1.47 -9.44 -7.46
C ALA A 34 -2.83 -8.74 -7.23
N PHE A 35 -3.88 -9.55 -7.03
CA PHE A 35 -5.20 -9.06 -6.61
C PHE A 35 -5.26 -9.06 -5.09
N VAL A 36 -4.70 -8.01 -4.53
CA VAL A 36 -4.36 -7.88 -3.11
C VAL A 36 -5.62 -7.98 -2.26
N GLY A 37 -5.69 -9.02 -1.42
CA GLY A 37 -6.84 -9.27 -0.54
C GLY A 37 -7.82 -10.35 -1.00
N ALA A 38 -7.55 -10.96 -2.15
CA ALA A 38 -8.11 -12.27 -2.50
C ALA A 38 -7.04 -13.35 -2.28
N PRO A 39 -7.41 -14.56 -1.84
CA PRO A 39 -6.47 -15.67 -1.84
C PRO A 39 -5.94 -15.90 -3.26
N PRO A 40 -4.62 -16.13 -3.42
CA PRO A 40 -4.06 -16.41 -4.74
C PRO A 40 -4.75 -17.64 -5.32
N GLY A 41 -5.17 -17.56 -6.58
CA GLY A 41 -5.63 -18.73 -7.32
C GLY A 41 -4.51 -19.75 -7.48
N GLY A 42 -4.84 -20.96 -7.92
CA GLY A 42 -3.83 -21.90 -8.42
C GLY A 42 -3.09 -21.32 -9.64
N ARG A 43 -1.91 -21.88 -9.95
CA ARG A 43 -1.17 -21.50 -11.16
C ARG A 43 -2.07 -21.62 -12.38
N GLY A 44 -2.21 -20.53 -13.14
CA GLY A 44 -3.04 -20.50 -14.34
C GLY A 44 -2.29 -21.03 -15.56
N PRO A 45 -3.02 -21.47 -16.61
CA PRO A 45 -2.40 -21.79 -17.90
C PRO A 45 -1.74 -20.54 -18.52
N GLY A 46 -0.74 -20.72 -19.37
CA GLY A 46 -0.19 -19.63 -20.20
C GLY A 46 0.76 -18.65 -19.50
N GLY A 47 1.47 -19.07 -18.45
CA GLY A 47 2.46 -18.20 -17.79
C GLY A 47 1.87 -17.20 -16.80
N LEU A 48 0.76 -17.54 -16.15
CA LEU A 48 0.17 -16.76 -15.07
C LEU A 48 0.75 -17.16 -13.71
N TYR A 49 1.24 -16.15 -12.97
CA TYR A 49 1.88 -16.27 -11.67
C TYR A 49 1.08 -15.48 -10.63
N PRO A 50 0.18 -16.12 -9.88
CA PRO A 50 -0.55 -15.44 -8.83
C PRO A 50 0.39 -15.08 -7.67
N ALA A 51 0.26 -13.85 -7.18
CA ALA A 51 0.96 -13.36 -6.01
C ALA A 51 -0.07 -12.96 -4.95
N ALA A 52 0.19 -13.33 -3.71
CA ALA A 52 -0.66 -13.04 -2.56
C ALA A 52 -0.30 -11.70 -1.89
N THR A 53 0.94 -11.25 -2.04
CA THR A 53 1.42 -9.96 -1.54
C THR A 53 2.10 -9.15 -2.65
N LEU A 54 2.20 -7.84 -2.44
CA LEU A 54 2.94 -6.92 -3.29
C LEU A 54 4.45 -7.23 -3.26
N GLU A 55 4.98 -7.68 -2.12
CA GLU A 55 6.37 -8.15 -2.01
C GLU A 55 6.60 -9.37 -2.92
N GLU A 56 5.75 -10.39 -2.81
CA GLU A 56 5.83 -11.59 -3.65
C GLU A 56 5.67 -11.24 -5.14
N ALA A 57 4.76 -10.32 -5.46
CA ALA A 57 4.56 -9.86 -6.83
C ALA A 57 5.82 -9.21 -7.41
N ALA A 58 6.49 -8.35 -6.62
CA ALA A 58 7.74 -7.72 -7.02
C ALA A 58 8.88 -8.75 -7.19
N VAL A 59 9.02 -9.69 -6.26
CA VAL A 59 10.02 -10.77 -6.34
C VAL A 59 9.84 -11.61 -7.60
N LEU A 60 8.60 -12.08 -7.85
CA LEU A 60 8.29 -12.86 -9.05
C LEU A 60 8.55 -12.08 -10.33
N ALA A 61 8.15 -10.79 -10.36
CA ALA A 61 8.33 -9.96 -11.54
C ALA A 61 9.82 -9.79 -11.89
N VAL A 62 10.68 -9.52 -10.90
CA VAL A 62 12.12 -9.38 -11.10
C VAL A 62 12.75 -10.70 -11.55
N GLN A 63 12.39 -11.82 -10.92
CA GLN A 63 12.90 -13.14 -11.31
C GLN A 63 12.51 -13.52 -12.74
N LEU A 64 11.24 -13.33 -13.10
CA LEU A 64 10.74 -13.62 -14.45
C LEU A 64 11.34 -12.70 -15.52
N ALA A 65 11.79 -11.51 -15.13
CA ALA A 65 12.52 -10.59 -16.00
C ALA A 65 14.01 -10.96 -16.15
N GLY A 66 14.47 -12.03 -15.50
CA GLY A 66 15.87 -12.46 -15.48
C GLY A 66 16.76 -11.68 -14.50
N GLY A 67 16.16 -10.85 -13.65
CA GLY A 67 16.86 -10.11 -12.61
C GLY A 67 17.03 -10.92 -11.31
N ALA A 68 17.89 -10.41 -10.44
CA ALA A 68 18.04 -10.93 -9.08
C ALA A 68 17.24 -10.04 -8.12
N PRO A 69 16.14 -10.52 -7.51
CA PRO A 69 15.45 -9.77 -6.47
C PRO A 69 16.37 -9.58 -5.26
N ARG A 70 16.12 -8.52 -4.50
CA ARG A 70 16.82 -8.31 -3.22
C ARG A 70 16.53 -9.49 -2.30
N ASP A 71 17.58 -10.05 -1.70
CA ASP A 71 17.44 -11.10 -0.69
C ASP A 71 16.91 -10.49 0.61
N LEU A 72 15.67 -10.84 0.96
CA LEU A 72 15.01 -10.44 2.20
C LEU A 72 14.99 -11.56 3.24
N GLY A 73 15.79 -12.61 3.03
CA GLY A 73 15.84 -13.82 3.84
C GLY A 73 14.74 -14.82 3.51
N THR A 74 14.87 -16.03 4.06
CA THR A 74 13.82 -17.06 3.93
C THR A 74 12.61 -16.74 4.80
N ALA A 75 11.47 -17.30 4.42
CA ALA A 75 10.22 -17.22 5.17
C ALA A 75 10.41 -17.61 6.65
N GLU A 76 11.11 -18.71 6.90
CA GLU A 76 11.32 -19.27 8.23
C GLU A 76 12.16 -18.34 9.10
N ARG A 77 13.25 -17.80 8.52
CA ARG A 77 14.11 -16.84 9.23
C ARG A 77 13.35 -15.57 9.53
N TRP A 78 12.55 -15.08 8.58
CA TRP A 78 11.73 -13.90 8.80
C TRP A 78 10.70 -14.14 9.91
N GLU A 79 9.95 -15.26 9.87
CA GLU A 79 8.97 -15.61 10.92
C GLU A 79 9.61 -15.72 12.31
N GLU A 80 10.80 -16.32 12.42
CA GLU A 80 11.52 -16.41 13.70
C GLU A 80 11.89 -15.01 14.23
N THR A 81 12.38 -14.14 13.37
CA THR A 81 12.73 -12.76 13.76
C THR A 81 11.50 -11.92 14.08
N LEU A 82 10.40 -12.12 13.36
CA LEU A 82 9.12 -11.45 13.57
C LEU A 82 8.61 -11.68 14.99
N GLY A 83 8.51 -12.94 15.42
CA GLY A 83 8.02 -13.28 16.75
C GLY A 83 8.86 -12.65 17.86
N ARG A 84 10.20 -12.72 17.75
CA ARG A 84 11.10 -12.12 18.75
C ARG A 84 10.96 -10.60 18.81
N ARG A 85 10.87 -9.92 17.66
CA ARG A 85 10.71 -8.46 17.59
C ARG A 85 9.35 -8.02 18.14
N ALA A 86 8.29 -8.74 17.80
CA ALA A 86 6.95 -8.47 18.30
C ALA A 86 6.87 -8.59 19.84
N GLU A 87 7.43 -9.65 20.41
CA GLU A 87 7.47 -9.84 21.87
C GLU A 87 8.32 -8.76 22.57
N ALA A 88 9.46 -8.37 21.99
CA ALA A 88 10.29 -7.30 22.54
C ALA A 88 9.57 -5.95 22.60
N VAL A 89 8.74 -5.63 21.59
CA VAL A 89 7.90 -4.43 21.61
C VAL A 89 6.75 -4.59 22.59
N LYS A 90 6.05 -5.73 22.56
CA LYS A 90 4.91 -6.03 23.44
C LYS A 90 5.28 -5.96 24.92
N ALA A 91 6.48 -6.38 25.29
CA ALA A 91 6.98 -6.33 26.67
C ALA A 91 7.07 -4.90 27.26
N ARG A 92 7.07 -3.86 26.42
CA ARG A 92 7.09 -2.45 26.82
C ARG A 92 5.70 -1.81 26.89
N LEU A 93 4.68 -2.49 26.36
CA LEU A 93 3.31 -1.98 26.33
C LEU A 93 2.61 -2.23 27.67
N ALA A 94 1.77 -1.28 28.08
CA ALA A 94 0.89 -1.48 29.23
C ALA A 94 -0.23 -2.49 28.88
N PRO A 95 -0.78 -3.23 29.87
CA PRO A 95 -1.87 -4.18 29.62
C PRO A 95 -3.14 -3.58 28.97
N SER A 96 -3.36 -2.27 29.13
CA SER A 96 -4.46 -1.54 28.48
C SER A 96 -4.24 -1.35 26.99
N GLN A 97 -3.00 -1.37 26.51
CA GLN A 97 -2.63 -1.14 25.12
C GLN A 97 -2.82 -2.41 24.31
N ARG A 98 -3.98 -2.51 23.67
CA ARG A 98 -4.47 -3.73 23.01
C ARG A 98 -4.62 -3.57 21.52
N TYR A 99 -4.76 -2.34 21.04
CA TYR A 99 -5.28 -2.11 19.70
C TYR A 99 -4.29 -1.47 18.74
N LEU A 100 -4.47 -1.82 17.47
CA LEU A 100 -3.72 -1.28 16.35
C LEU A 100 -4.56 -0.24 15.61
N ARG A 101 -3.91 0.83 15.11
CA ARG A 101 -4.47 1.85 14.23
C ARG A 101 -3.64 1.96 12.96
N GLY A 102 -4.12 1.39 11.87
CA GLY A 102 -3.55 1.55 10.53
C GLY A 102 -4.12 2.78 9.83
N LEU A 103 -3.28 3.72 9.44
CA LEU A 103 -3.69 4.97 8.79
C LEU A 103 -3.01 5.04 7.43
N TYR A 104 -3.67 4.53 6.40
CA TYR A 104 -3.08 4.36 5.08
C TYR A 104 -3.36 5.51 4.12
N SER A 105 -2.39 5.84 3.28
CA SER A 105 -2.54 6.76 2.15
C SER A 105 -2.75 6.04 0.81
N GLY A 106 -2.17 4.85 0.64
CA GLY A 106 -2.30 4.02 -0.55
C GLY A 106 -3.37 2.94 -0.37
N GLY A 107 -4.44 3.00 -1.16
CA GLY A 107 -5.57 2.09 -1.01
C GLY A 107 -5.25 0.61 -1.25
N THR A 108 -4.35 0.27 -2.18
CA THR A 108 -3.92 -1.13 -2.39
C THR A 108 -3.08 -1.65 -1.22
N LEU A 109 -2.21 -0.80 -0.64
CA LEU A 109 -1.42 -1.13 0.55
C LEU A 109 -2.34 -1.34 1.77
N CYS A 110 -3.38 -0.51 1.90
CA CYS A 110 -4.41 -0.68 2.91
C CYS A 110 -5.16 -2.01 2.74
N ALA A 111 -5.55 -2.35 1.51
CA ALA A 111 -6.23 -3.62 1.21
C ALA A 111 -5.36 -4.84 1.55
N GLU A 112 -4.05 -4.78 1.27
CA GLU A 112 -3.11 -5.82 1.69
C GLU A 112 -3.13 -5.96 3.21
N CYS A 113 -2.92 -4.84 3.93
CA CYS A 113 -2.88 -4.82 5.37
C CYS A 113 -4.15 -5.41 6.01
N VAL A 114 -5.33 -5.02 5.53
CA VAL A 114 -6.61 -5.57 6.02
C VAL A 114 -6.68 -7.07 5.80
N SER A 115 -6.31 -7.56 4.61
CA SER A 115 -6.28 -9.00 4.31
C SER A 115 -5.40 -9.78 5.28
N LEU A 116 -4.21 -9.25 5.53
CA LEU A 116 -3.22 -9.84 6.41
C LEU A 116 -3.73 -9.89 7.86
N LEU A 117 -4.34 -8.80 8.33
CA LEU A 117 -4.79 -8.64 9.71
C LEU A 117 -6.11 -9.34 10.02
N ASP A 118 -7.00 -9.54 9.04
CA ASP A 118 -8.28 -10.25 9.23
C ASP A 118 -8.10 -11.70 9.73
N GLY A 119 -6.97 -12.31 9.37
CA GLY A 119 -6.55 -13.63 9.83
C GLY A 119 -5.87 -13.66 11.20
N LEU A 120 -5.58 -12.50 11.81
CA LEU A 120 -4.69 -12.39 12.98
C LEU A 120 -5.31 -11.66 14.16
N VAL A 121 -6.13 -10.62 13.93
CA VAL A 121 -6.70 -9.79 15.00
C VAL A 121 -8.22 -9.71 14.89
N ARG A 122 -8.90 -9.73 16.04
CA ARG A 122 -10.37 -9.58 16.11
C ARG A 122 -10.77 -8.80 17.35
N PRO A 123 -11.77 -7.91 17.26
CA PRO A 123 -12.43 -7.44 16.03
C PRO A 123 -11.54 -6.46 15.25
N LEU A 124 -11.59 -6.53 13.91
CA LEU A 124 -10.94 -5.60 12.99
C LEU A 124 -12.01 -4.71 12.33
N HIS A 125 -11.82 -3.39 12.39
CA HIS A 125 -12.67 -2.39 11.75
C HIS A 125 -11.95 -1.71 10.59
N THR A 126 -12.65 -1.43 9.49
CA THR A 126 -12.05 -0.81 8.30
C THR A 126 -13.11 -0.22 7.37
N ASN A 127 -12.72 0.73 6.54
CA ASN A 127 -13.51 1.21 5.40
C ASN A 127 -13.18 0.47 4.09
N VAL A 128 -12.29 -0.52 4.13
CA VAL A 128 -11.97 -1.40 3.00
C VAL A 128 -12.64 -2.76 3.23
N PRO A 129 -13.83 -3.01 2.64
CA PRO A 129 -14.60 -4.21 2.94
C PRO A 129 -13.85 -5.47 2.49
N MET A 130 -13.45 -6.31 3.44
CA MET A 130 -12.68 -7.52 3.18
C MET A 130 -12.80 -8.54 4.30
N GLY A 131 -12.96 -9.82 3.93
CA GLY A 131 -12.97 -10.93 4.87
C GLY A 131 -14.03 -10.79 5.96
N THR A 132 -13.61 -10.91 7.22
CA THR A 132 -14.49 -10.74 8.40
C THR A 132 -14.37 -9.38 9.07
N ALA A 133 -13.63 -8.44 8.46
CA ALA A 133 -13.47 -7.09 8.95
C ALA A 133 -14.80 -6.34 8.89
N ARG A 134 -15.04 -5.50 9.90
CA ARG A 134 -16.32 -4.82 10.12
C ARG A 134 -16.24 -3.37 9.61
N PRO A 135 -17.34 -2.81 9.07
CA PRO A 135 -17.40 -1.38 8.82
C PRO A 135 -17.27 -0.58 10.14
N LEU A 136 -16.89 0.69 10.01
CA LEU A 136 -16.99 1.64 11.12
C LEU A 136 -18.41 2.21 11.19
N GLU A 137 -18.89 2.46 12.41
CA GLU A 137 -20.11 3.26 12.62
C GLU A 137 -19.91 4.72 12.19
N SER A 138 -18.68 5.23 12.32
CA SER A 138 -18.29 6.55 11.87
C SER A 138 -16.84 6.54 11.38
N PRO A 139 -16.54 7.02 10.16
CA PRO A 139 -15.16 7.13 9.66
C PRO A 139 -14.27 8.03 10.54
N ALA A 140 -14.88 8.94 11.31
CA ALA A 140 -14.19 9.87 12.20
C ALA A 140 -13.67 9.22 13.50
N ARG A 141 -14.09 8.00 13.84
CA ARG A 141 -13.75 7.37 15.14
C ARG A 141 -13.36 5.92 14.98
N SER A 142 -12.12 5.61 15.32
CA SER A 142 -11.60 4.25 15.36
C SER A 142 -12.14 3.48 16.58
N ARG A 143 -12.20 2.15 16.47
CA ARG A 143 -12.63 1.24 17.54
C ARG A 143 -11.87 -0.07 17.47
N ALA A 144 -11.51 -0.64 18.63
CA ALA A 144 -10.73 -1.89 18.72
C ALA A 144 -9.58 -1.87 17.69
N HIS A 145 -9.24 -2.94 16.96
CA HIS A 145 -8.30 -2.79 15.85
C HIS A 145 -8.98 -2.03 14.70
N THR A 146 -8.33 -1.01 14.15
CA THR A 146 -8.87 -0.24 13.02
C THR A 146 -7.80 -0.03 11.95
N VAL A 147 -8.14 -0.21 10.68
CA VAL A 147 -7.28 0.10 9.53
C VAL A 147 -8.08 0.90 8.50
N LEU A 148 -7.62 2.09 8.13
CA LEU A 148 -8.34 3.02 7.25
C LEU A 148 -7.54 3.31 5.98
N ASP A 149 -8.22 3.25 4.83
CA ASP A 149 -7.81 3.88 3.57
C ASP A 149 -8.26 5.34 3.61
N LEU A 150 -7.35 6.25 4.00
CA LEU A 150 -7.64 7.69 4.04
C LEU A 150 -7.70 8.32 2.65
N GLY A 151 -7.35 7.56 1.60
CA GLY A 151 -7.51 7.95 0.20
C GLY A 151 -8.91 7.70 -0.35
N ALA A 152 -9.77 7.02 0.41
CA ALA A 152 -11.15 6.76 0.02
C ALA A 152 -11.97 8.06 -0.12
N GLY A 153 -13.03 7.99 -0.94
CA GLY A 153 -13.89 9.14 -1.26
C GLY A 153 -14.42 9.86 -0.02
N GLU A 154 -14.84 9.13 1.00
CA GLU A 154 -15.36 9.65 2.28
C GLU A 154 -14.37 10.55 3.05
N PHE A 155 -13.07 10.45 2.77
CA PHE A 155 -12.02 11.26 3.40
C PHE A 155 -11.48 12.38 2.50
N THR A 156 -11.80 12.34 1.21
CA THR A 156 -11.22 13.22 0.17
C THR A 156 -12.23 14.21 -0.42
N VAL A 157 -13.48 14.22 0.05
CA VAL A 157 -14.45 15.27 -0.34
C VAL A 157 -13.93 16.65 0.08
N GLY A 158 -13.71 17.52 -0.91
CA GLY A 158 -13.23 18.89 -0.69
C GLY A 158 -11.78 18.98 -0.17
N ARG A 159 -11.00 17.90 -0.27
CA ARG A 159 -9.62 17.81 0.22
C ARG A 159 -8.73 17.15 -0.82
N LEU A 160 -7.44 17.43 -0.76
CA LEU A 160 -6.45 16.70 -1.55
C LEU A 160 -6.30 15.27 -1.01
N HIS A 161 -5.92 14.35 -1.89
CA HIS A 161 -5.62 12.97 -1.53
C HIS A 161 -4.46 12.93 -0.49
N PRO A 162 -4.47 12.02 0.50
CA PRO A 162 -3.46 11.96 1.58
C PRO A 162 -2.02 11.70 1.12
N MET A 163 -1.84 11.25 -0.12
CA MET A 163 -0.51 11.13 -0.74
C MET A 163 0.06 12.50 -1.16
N LEU A 164 -0.80 13.50 -1.37
CA LEU A 164 -0.41 14.87 -1.74
C LEU A 164 -0.38 15.79 -0.53
N ASP A 165 -1.40 15.71 0.32
CA ASP A 165 -1.59 16.55 1.51
C ASP A 165 -1.78 15.67 2.74
N MET A 166 -0.89 15.78 3.73
CA MET A 166 -0.90 14.89 4.88
C MET A 166 -1.76 15.39 6.04
N THR A 167 -2.48 16.52 5.90
CA THR A 167 -3.16 17.22 7.01
C THR A 167 -4.09 16.30 7.79
N LEU A 168 -4.99 15.60 7.10
CA LEU A 168 -5.93 14.66 7.73
C LEU A 168 -5.20 13.52 8.44
N ARG A 169 -4.14 13.01 7.82
CA ARG A 169 -3.38 11.88 8.35
C ARG A 169 -2.62 12.25 9.62
N LEU A 170 -1.99 13.42 9.65
CA LEU A 170 -1.30 13.97 10.83
C LEU A 170 -2.29 14.24 11.98
N GLN A 171 -3.46 14.80 11.68
CA GLN A 171 -4.54 14.96 12.66
C GLN A 171 -4.98 13.61 13.22
N ARG A 172 -5.11 12.59 12.37
CA ARG A 172 -5.55 11.28 12.80
C ARG A 172 -4.51 10.57 13.67
N ILE A 173 -3.22 10.69 13.37
CA ILE A 173 -2.15 10.18 14.25
C ILE A 173 -2.26 10.79 15.66
N THR A 174 -2.50 12.10 15.74
CA THR A 174 -2.67 12.80 17.03
C THR A 174 -3.90 12.28 17.77
N GLN A 175 -5.04 12.14 17.07
CA GLN A 175 -6.28 11.60 17.64
C GLN A 175 -6.10 10.18 18.17
N GLU A 176 -5.50 9.29 17.37
CA GLU A 176 -5.30 7.88 17.75
C GLU A 176 -4.32 7.76 18.92
N THR A 177 -3.32 8.64 19.00
CA THR A 177 -2.37 8.62 20.11
C THR A 177 -3.03 9.00 21.44
N ALA A 178 -4.10 9.79 21.43
CA ALA A 178 -4.82 10.17 22.66
C ALA A 178 -5.59 9.01 23.29
N ASP A 179 -5.84 7.93 22.54
CA ASP A 179 -6.50 6.72 23.04
C ASP A 179 -5.49 5.85 23.83
N PRO A 180 -5.67 5.64 25.15
CA PRO A 180 -4.74 4.87 25.98
C PRO A 180 -4.75 3.37 25.67
N GLU A 181 -5.72 2.89 24.88
CA GLU A 181 -5.80 1.49 24.46
C GLU A 181 -4.97 1.20 23.19
N VAL A 182 -4.41 2.22 22.56
CA VAL A 182 -3.60 2.07 21.35
C VAL A 182 -2.20 1.59 21.70
N ALA A 183 -1.85 0.43 21.15
CA ALA A 183 -0.54 -0.20 21.21
C ALA A 183 0.34 0.19 20.02
N VAL A 184 -0.25 0.18 18.81
CA VAL A 184 0.49 0.32 17.56
C VAL A 184 -0.18 1.32 16.62
N ILE A 185 0.59 2.26 16.09
CA ILE A 185 0.24 3.02 14.88
C ILE A 185 0.97 2.39 13.69
N LEU A 186 0.24 2.08 12.62
CA LEU A 186 0.77 1.47 11.39
C LEU A 186 0.57 2.42 10.20
N LEU A 187 1.64 2.67 9.44
CA LEU A 187 1.67 3.65 8.35
C LEU A 187 2.29 3.07 7.07
N ASP A 188 1.80 3.49 5.91
CA ASP A 188 2.53 3.45 4.64
C ASP A 188 3.11 4.82 4.29
N VAL A 189 4.29 4.87 3.70
CA VAL A 189 4.83 6.08 3.07
C VAL A 189 5.04 5.77 1.60
N VAL A 190 4.34 6.50 0.73
CA VAL A 190 4.44 6.33 -0.72
C VAL A 190 5.23 7.50 -1.30
N LEU A 191 6.27 7.18 -2.07
CA LEU A 191 7.15 8.14 -2.72
C LEU A 191 6.91 8.16 -4.23
N GLY A 192 7.65 9.02 -4.92
CA GLY A 192 7.64 9.15 -6.37
C GLY A 192 7.16 10.52 -6.84
N GLU A 193 6.88 10.60 -8.12
CA GLU A 193 6.43 11.82 -8.77
C GLU A 193 4.96 12.13 -8.43
N GLY A 194 4.63 13.41 -8.29
CA GLY A 194 3.26 13.85 -8.04
C GLY A 194 2.69 13.42 -6.68
N VAL A 195 3.53 13.15 -5.68
CA VAL A 195 3.13 12.95 -4.27
C VAL A 195 3.82 13.98 -3.38
N HIS A 196 3.58 13.94 -2.07
CA HIS A 196 4.15 14.88 -1.11
C HIS A 196 5.70 14.92 -1.22
N PRO A 197 6.34 16.10 -1.20
CA PRO A 197 7.76 16.24 -1.48
C PRO A 197 8.68 15.74 -0.36
N ASP A 198 8.18 15.69 0.88
CA ASP A 198 8.92 15.15 2.02
C ASP A 198 7.98 14.51 3.07
N PRO A 199 7.46 13.29 2.81
CA PRO A 199 6.53 12.63 3.73
C PRO A 199 7.10 12.34 5.13
N ALA A 200 8.37 11.92 5.22
CA ALA A 200 9.02 11.61 6.48
C ALA A 200 9.21 12.89 7.32
N GLY A 201 9.66 13.99 6.73
CA GLY A 201 9.78 15.27 7.41
C GLY A 201 8.45 15.83 7.92
N ALA A 202 7.34 15.57 7.23
CA ALA A 202 6.01 15.92 7.72
C ALA A 202 5.53 15.03 8.88
N LEU A 203 5.84 13.72 8.84
CA LEU A 203 5.45 12.75 9.87
C LEU A 203 6.29 12.86 11.14
N ALA A 204 7.60 13.07 11.02
CA ALA A 204 8.55 12.95 12.11
C ALA A 204 8.24 13.83 13.33
N PRO A 205 7.85 15.12 13.19
CA PRO A 205 7.46 15.95 14.33
C PRO A 205 6.25 15.37 15.08
N VAL A 206 5.19 15.00 14.36
CA VAL A 206 3.95 14.48 14.94
C VAL A 206 4.19 13.13 15.64
N LEU A 207 5.03 12.27 15.07
CA LEU A 207 5.37 10.98 15.67
C LEU A 207 6.23 11.14 16.92
N ARG A 208 7.16 12.11 16.93
CA ARG A 208 7.96 12.44 18.12
C ARG A 208 7.06 12.93 19.26
N ASP A 209 6.14 13.84 18.96
CA ASP A 209 5.18 14.37 19.94
C ASP A 209 4.22 13.28 20.44
N ALA A 210 3.75 12.41 19.54
CA ALA A 210 2.90 11.28 19.89
C ALA A 210 3.59 10.33 20.90
N ARG A 211 4.86 9.97 20.64
CA ARG A 211 5.64 9.12 21.54
C ARG A 211 5.96 9.81 22.85
N ALA A 212 6.29 11.10 22.83
CA ALA A 212 6.53 11.89 24.05
C ALA A 212 5.26 11.96 24.92
N SER A 213 4.11 12.21 24.31
CA SER A 213 2.81 12.24 25.01
C SER A 213 2.44 10.87 25.60
N ALA A 214 2.71 9.78 24.88
CA ALA A 214 2.52 8.43 25.42
C ALA A 214 3.43 8.18 26.63
N GLY A 215 4.72 8.52 26.51
CA GLY A 215 5.69 8.37 27.59
C GLY A 215 5.34 9.18 28.84
N ALA A 216 4.88 10.43 28.67
CA ALA A 216 4.39 11.26 29.77
C ALA A 216 3.18 10.66 30.50
N ALA A 217 2.38 9.84 29.79
CA ALA A 217 1.27 9.07 30.36
C ALA A 217 1.67 7.69 30.89
N GLY A 218 2.98 7.38 30.99
CA GLY A 218 3.49 6.12 31.53
C GLY A 218 3.29 4.91 30.63
N ARG A 219 3.12 5.11 29.32
CA ARG A 219 2.92 4.05 28.32
C ARG A 219 3.89 4.21 27.15
N ASP A 220 4.20 3.12 26.46
CA ASP A 220 4.98 3.18 25.21
C ASP A 220 4.04 3.42 24.02
N LEU A 221 4.56 3.72 22.84
CA LEU A 221 3.78 3.77 21.59
C LEU A 221 4.64 3.20 20.47
N ALA A 222 4.28 2.02 19.98
CA ALA A 222 4.93 1.43 18.84
C ALA A 222 4.42 2.10 17.54
N VAL A 223 5.35 2.50 16.68
CA VAL A 223 5.02 2.98 15.34
C VAL A 223 5.73 2.07 14.35
N VAL A 224 4.98 1.47 13.45
CA VAL A 224 5.49 0.60 12.38
C VAL A 224 5.16 1.25 11.04
N ALA A 225 6.11 1.23 10.10
CA ALA A 225 5.86 1.76 8.77
C ALA A 225 6.48 0.91 7.67
N SER A 226 6.04 1.10 6.44
CA SER A 226 6.77 0.71 5.23
C SER A 226 6.93 1.91 4.30
N VAL A 227 8.05 1.98 3.58
CA VAL A 227 8.32 3.04 2.59
C VAL A 227 8.33 2.42 1.19
N CYS A 228 7.28 2.69 0.42
CA CYS A 228 7.08 2.25 -0.96
C CYS A 228 7.62 3.32 -1.92
N GLY A 229 8.77 3.02 -2.52
CA GLY A 229 9.49 3.91 -3.42
C GLY A 229 10.90 3.39 -3.70
N THR A 230 11.73 4.21 -4.33
CA THR A 230 13.11 3.91 -4.67
C THR A 230 14.05 5.04 -4.23
N ASP A 231 15.36 4.75 -4.18
CA ASP A 231 16.36 5.79 -3.88
C ASP A 231 16.50 6.82 -5.04
N ALA A 232 15.94 6.50 -6.20
CA ALA A 232 15.89 7.37 -7.37
C ALA A 232 14.65 8.28 -7.40
N ASP A 233 13.67 8.07 -6.52
CA ASP A 233 12.53 8.98 -6.39
C ASP A 233 12.98 10.36 -5.88
N PRO A 234 12.25 11.46 -6.19
CA PRO A 234 12.61 12.81 -5.76
C PRO A 234 12.86 12.96 -4.25
N GLN A 235 12.14 12.18 -3.44
CA GLN A 235 12.23 12.17 -1.98
C GLN A 235 13.42 11.34 -1.44
N ASN A 236 13.99 10.46 -2.27
CA ASN A 236 14.98 9.44 -1.92
C ASN A 236 14.54 8.49 -0.78
N ARG A 237 14.24 7.23 -1.11
CA ARG A 237 13.77 6.25 -0.12
C ARG A 237 14.71 6.10 1.08
N ALA A 238 16.02 5.94 0.89
CA ALA A 238 16.97 5.77 2.00
C ALA A 238 16.92 6.93 3.02
N ASN A 239 16.84 8.18 2.54
CA ASN A 239 16.71 9.36 3.41
C ASN A 239 15.40 9.34 4.20
N GLN A 240 14.28 9.04 3.54
CA GLN A 240 12.96 8.96 4.17
C GLN A 240 12.91 7.86 5.24
N VAL A 241 13.53 6.70 4.99
CA VAL A 241 13.66 5.61 5.97
C VAL A 241 14.48 6.07 7.18
N ALA A 242 15.68 6.63 6.94
CA ALA A 242 16.57 7.07 8.02
C ALA A 242 15.92 8.12 8.93
N GLU A 243 15.14 9.05 8.37
CA GLU A 243 14.42 10.06 9.13
C GLU A 243 13.31 9.49 10.03
N LEU A 244 12.54 8.52 9.52
CA LEU A 244 11.52 7.81 10.31
C LEU A 244 12.16 6.99 11.43
N GLU A 245 13.25 6.27 11.13
CA GLU A 245 14.00 5.49 12.12
C GLU A 245 14.61 6.38 13.22
N ALA A 246 15.08 7.58 12.86
CA ALA A 246 15.63 8.55 13.82
C ALA A 246 14.60 9.01 14.88
N VAL A 247 13.30 8.93 14.59
CA VAL A 247 12.23 9.17 15.56
C VAL A 247 11.65 7.88 16.18
N GLY A 248 12.30 6.75 15.93
CA GLY A 248 12.01 5.45 16.53
C GLY A 248 10.87 4.68 15.87
N VAL A 249 10.55 4.98 14.61
CA VAL A 249 9.65 4.16 13.80
C VAL A 249 10.35 2.86 13.43
N LEU A 250 9.63 1.74 13.52
CA LEU A 250 10.08 0.45 13.02
C LEU A 250 9.72 0.36 11.54
N VAL A 251 10.70 0.64 10.67
CA VAL A 251 10.48 0.61 9.22
C VAL A 251 10.76 -0.78 8.67
N GLU A 252 9.77 -1.40 8.02
CA GLU A 252 9.91 -2.68 7.34
C GLU A 252 10.15 -2.50 5.83
N GLU A 253 10.79 -3.51 5.23
CA GLU A 253 11.14 -3.52 3.81
C GLU A 253 9.92 -3.61 2.87
N SER A 254 8.76 -4.04 3.38
CA SER A 254 7.51 -4.08 2.62
C SER A 254 6.30 -3.83 3.50
N ASN A 255 5.17 -3.49 2.87
CA ASN A 255 3.90 -3.32 3.56
C ASN A 255 3.40 -4.63 4.19
N ALA A 256 3.57 -5.76 3.51
CA ALA A 256 3.23 -7.06 4.06
C ALA A 256 3.99 -7.36 5.36
N ARG A 257 5.28 -7.02 5.41
CA ARG A 257 6.11 -7.19 6.61
C ARG A 257 5.72 -6.21 7.71
N ALA A 258 5.44 -4.94 7.37
CA ALA A 258 4.94 -3.93 8.32
C ALA A 258 3.64 -4.35 8.99
N ALA A 259 2.66 -4.78 8.19
CA ALA A 259 1.37 -5.26 8.69
C ALA A 259 1.54 -6.50 9.57
N ALA A 260 2.40 -7.44 9.19
CA ALA A 260 2.66 -8.64 9.99
C ALA A 260 3.33 -8.32 11.33
N LEU A 261 4.32 -7.43 11.37
CA LEU A 261 4.94 -6.98 12.63
C LEU A 261 3.93 -6.30 13.54
N ALA A 262 3.17 -5.35 12.99
CA ALA A 262 2.16 -4.61 13.72
C ALA A 262 1.06 -5.52 14.29
N GLY A 263 0.60 -6.49 13.50
CA GLY A 263 -0.36 -7.50 13.93
C GLY A 263 0.20 -8.46 14.99
N ALA A 264 1.44 -8.92 14.82
CA ALA A 264 2.10 -9.82 15.77
C ALA A 264 2.32 -9.15 17.14
N ILE A 265 2.60 -7.84 17.18
CA ILE A 265 2.74 -7.08 18.44
C ILE A 265 1.45 -7.16 19.27
N VAL A 266 0.29 -6.99 18.64
CA VAL A 266 -1.00 -6.95 19.36
C VAL A 266 -1.62 -8.34 19.58
N ALA A 267 -1.42 -9.28 18.65
CA ALA A 267 -1.91 -10.66 18.80
C ALA A 267 -1.02 -11.52 19.71
N GLY A 268 0.29 -11.24 19.74
CA GLY A 268 1.32 -12.09 20.35
C GLY A 268 2.03 -12.99 19.31
N GLY A 269 3.29 -13.33 19.59
CA GLY A 269 4.18 -14.08 18.69
C GLY A 269 3.73 -15.51 18.38
N ALA A 270 2.88 -16.11 19.23
CA ALA A 270 2.35 -17.45 19.01
C ALA A 270 1.27 -17.50 17.91
N GLU A 271 0.39 -16.49 17.87
CA GLU A 271 -0.70 -16.38 16.88
C GLU A 271 -0.19 -16.05 15.48
N SER A 272 1.04 -15.53 15.39
CA SER A 272 1.72 -15.18 14.14
C SER A 272 2.53 -16.34 13.54
N LYS A 273 2.55 -17.53 14.17
CA LYS A 273 3.21 -18.72 13.60
C LYS A 273 2.54 -19.19 12.31
N GLY A 274 3.35 -19.40 11.26
CA GLY A 274 2.86 -19.80 9.95
C GLY A 274 2.04 -18.71 9.24
N LEU A 275 2.11 -17.46 9.72
CA LEU A 275 1.48 -16.32 9.06
C LEU A 275 2.03 -16.18 7.64
N TRP A 276 3.34 -16.23 7.43
CA TRP A 276 3.91 -16.13 6.09
C TRP A 276 3.46 -17.28 5.19
N ALA A 277 3.44 -18.51 5.70
CA ALA A 277 2.98 -19.67 4.94
C ALA A 277 1.49 -19.56 4.51
N ARG A 278 0.64 -18.96 5.35
CA ARG A 278 -0.77 -18.69 4.99
C ARG A 278 -0.89 -17.62 3.90
N LEU A 279 0.06 -16.68 3.88
CA LEU A 279 0.10 -15.50 3.03
C LEU A 279 0.93 -15.66 1.76
N SER A 280 1.72 -16.74 1.63
CA SER A 280 2.63 -16.97 0.50
C SER A 280 2.21 -18.18 -0.34
N ARG A 281 0.90 -18.44 -0.43
CA ARG A 281 0.37 -19.57 -1.23
C ARG A 281 0.37 -19.29 -2.74
N GLY A 282 1.10 -18.29 -3.21
CA GLY A 282 1.44 -18.14 -4.62
C GLY A 282 2.51 -19.17 -4.96
N ALA A 283 2.24 -20.03 -5.95
CA ALA A 283 3.16 -21.07 -6.36
C ALA A 283 4.54 -20.46 -6.67
N GLY A 284 5.52 -20.69 -5.79
CA GLY A 284 6.91 -20.35 -6.06
C GLY A 284 7.33 -20.90 -7.42
N PRO A 285 8.23 -20.23 -8.16
CA PRO A 285 8.67 -20.75 -9.44
C PRO A 285 9.26 -22.14 -9.21
N PRO A 286 8.83 -23.20 -9.94
CA PRO A 286 9.56 -24.45 -9.91
C PRO A 286 10.99 -24.18 -10.38
N GLY A 287 11.96 -24.83 -9.73
CA GLY A 287 13.39 -24.63 -9.93
C GLY A 287 13.73 -24.37 -11.40
N SER A 288 14.43 -23.26 -11.65
CA SER A 288 15.00 -22.83 -12.93
C SER A 288 14.28 -23.41 -14.16
N VAL A 289 13.04 -23.01 -14.41
CA VAL A 289 12.47 -23.19 -15.74
C VAL A 289 13.18 -22.19 -16.64
N ALA A 290 14.00 -22.69 -17.57
CA ALA A 290 14.57 -21.87 -18.62
C ALA A 290 13.42 -21.18 -19.36
N VAL A 291 13.27 -19.88 -19.15
CA VAL A 291 12.36 -19.06 -19.93
C VAL A 291 13.02 -18.92 -21.29
N GLU A 292 12.49 -19.61 -22.30
CA GLU A 292 13.00 -19.44 -23.65
C GLU A 292 12.86 -17.96 -24.07
N PRO A 293 13.84 -17.40 -24.82
CA PRO A 293 13.73 -16.05 -25.33
C PRO A 293 12.47 -15.93 -26.19
N PHE A 294 11.49 -15.16 -25.71
CA PHE A 294 10.29 -14.85 -26.47
C PHE A 294 10.65 -13.93 -27.63
N GLU A 295 10.53 -14.42 -28.85
CA GLU A 295 10.48 -13.58 -30.05
C GLU A 295 9.09 -12.95 -30.15
N PRO A 296 8.95 -11.62 -29.98
CA PRO A 296 7.64 -10.99 -30.01
C PRO A 296 7.02 -11.11 -31.41
N PRO A 297 5.73 -11.45 -31.53
CA PRO A 297 5.03 -11.25 -32.79
C PRO A 297 5.10 -9.77 -33.15
N VAL A 298 5.44 -9.51 -34.42
CA VAL A 298 5.44 -8.15 -34.97
C VAL A 298 4.02 -7.60 -34.80
N PRO A 299 3.82 -6.51 -34.04
CA PRO A 299 2.48 -5.97 -33.85
C PRO A 299 1.89 -5.58 -35.20
N THR A 300 0.69 -6.05 -35.51
CA THR A 300 -0.05 -5.61 -36.69
C THR A 300 -0.32 -4.11 -36.53
N PRO A 301 0.28 -3.23 -37.36
CA PRO A 301 0.02 -1.80 -37.28
C PRO A 301 -1.41 -1.56 -37.76
N GLY A 302 -2.26 -0.89 -36.98
CA GLY A 302 -3.60 -0.56 -37.48
C GLY A 302 -4.61 0.00 -36.48
N GLY A 303 -4.37 -0.07 -35.17
CA GLY A 303 -5.25 0.57 -34.18
C GLY A 303 -4.77 1.97 -33.82
N ALA A 304 -5.68 2.94 -33.67
CA ALA A 304 -5.35 4.27 -33.15
C ALA A 304 -4.62 4.22 -31.79
N GLY A 305 -4.87 3.17 -30.99
CA GLY A 305 -4.19 2.93 -29.71
C GLY A 305 -2.72 2.51 -29.83
N THR A 306 -2.31 1.81 -30.89
CA THR A 306 -0.89 1.43 -31.07
C THR A 306 -0.03 2.64 -31.42
N ALA A 307 -0.57 3.62 -32.15
CA ALA A 307 0.13 4.88 -32.44
C ALA A 307 0.39 5.72 -31.18
N LEU A 308 -0.53 5.71 -30.21
CA LEU A 308 -0.38 6.42 -28.93
C LEU A 308 0.74 5.85 -28.05
N LEU A 309 1.05 4.55 -28.20
CA LEU A 309 2.07 3.85 -27.40
C LEU A 309 3.40 3.64 -28.15
N ALA A 310 3.48 4.05 -29.41
CA ALA A 310 4.65 3.84 -30.27
C ALA A 310 5.73 4.93 -30.13
N GLY A 311 5.43 6.03 -29.43
CA GLY A 311 6.35 7.16 -29.25
C GLY A 311 6.22 7.80 -27.86
N PRO A 312 7.03 8.82 -27.56
CA PRO A 312 6.93 9.55 -26.30
C PRO A 312 5.53 10.16 -26.12
N PRO A 313 4.99 10.17 -24.91
CA PRO A 313 3.63 10.66 -24.66
C PRO A 313 3.55 12.16 -24.95
N ARG A 314 2.40 12.58 -25.49
CA ARG A 314 2.01 14.00 -25.59
C ARG A 314 0.89 14.22 -24.60
N VAL A 315 1.15 15.01 -23.56
CA VAL A 315 0.24 15.10 -22.41
C VAL A 315 -0.49 16.44 -22.41
N VAL A 316 -1.80 16.39 -22.16
CA VAL A 316 -2.59 17.55 -21.75
C VAL A 316 -2.99 17.28 -20.30
N ASN A 317 -2.44 18.06 -19.37
CA ASN A 317 -2.81 17.99 -17.96
C ASN A 317 -4.08 18.81 -17.72
N VAL A 318 -5.03 18.23 -16.98
CA VAL A 318 -6.24 18.88 -16.52
C VAL A 318 -6.41 18.53 -15.05
N GLY A 319 -6.48 19.53 -14.17
CA GLY A 319 -6.59 19.33 -12.73
C GLY A 319 -5.41 19.94 -11.98
N LEU A 320 -4.69 19.13 -11.19
CA LEU A 320 -3.62 19.64 -10.33
C LEU A 320 -2.38 20.04 -11.16
N ALA A 321 -1.92 21.27 -10.98
CA ALA A 321 -0.72 21.80 -11.65
C ALA A 321 0.54 21.00 -11.30
N GLY A 322 0.62 20.44 -10.09
CA GLY A 322 1.76 19.62 -9.66
C GLY A 322 2.03 18.40 -10.55
N PHE A 323 1.00 17.83 -11.19
CA PHE A 323 1.22 16.74 -12.16
C PHE A 323 1.91 17.23 -13.44
N ALA A 324 1.57 18.43 -13.92
CA ALA A 324 2.27 19.03 -15.04
C ALA A 324 3.73 19.38 -14.67
N GLU A 325 3.97 19.84 -13.44
CA GLU A 325 5.33 20.11 -12.93
C GLU A 325 6.18 18.83 -12.90
N SER A 326 5.67 17.72 -12.35
CA SER A 326 6.37 16.42 -12.36
C SER A 326 6.66 15.92 -13.78
N LEU A 327 5.75 16.12 -14.74
CA LEU A 327 5.99 15.77 -16.14
C LEU A 327 7.10 16.62 -16.78
N ARG A 328 7.10 17.93 -16.52
CA ARG A 328 8.14 18.85 -17.00
C ARG A 328 9.52 18.49 -16.42
N ALA A 329 9.58 18.12 -15.14
CA ALA A 329 10.82 17.70 -14.47
C ALA A 329 11.43 16.44 -15.13
N GLN A 330 10.59 15.55 -15.65
CA GLN A 330 11.00 14.35 -16.40
C GLN A 330 11.27 14.63 -17.90
N GLY A 331 11.20 15.90 -18.33
CA GLY A 331 11.39 16.27 -19.73
C GLY A 331 10.24 15.87 -20.66
N VAL A 332 9.06 15.55 -20.12
CA VAL A 332 7.88 15.18 -20.90
C VAL A 332 7.15 16.45 -21.37
N PRO A 333 6.89 16.62 -22.68
CA PRO A 333 6.08 17.73 -23.17
C PRO A 333 4.64 17.65 -22.64
N VAL A 334 4.24 18.67 -21.87
CA VAL A 334 2.89 18.77 -21.30
C VAL A 334 2.31 20.16 -21.51
N ILE A 335 1.05 20.20 -21.96
CA ILE A 335 0.22 21.40 -21.95
C ILE A 335 -0.64 21.33 -20.69
N ASP A 336 -0.51 22.31 -19.81
CA ASP A 336 -1.30 22.39 -18.59
C ASP A 336 -2.50 23.30 -18.79
N VAL A 337 -3.69 22.79 -18.53
CA VAL A 337 -4.94 23.52 -18.68
C VAL A 337 -5.42 23.92 -17.29
N ASP A 338 -5.45 25.23 -17.02
CA ASP A 338 -6.08 25.79 -15.80
C ASP A 338 -7.60 25.63 -15.91
N TRP A 339 -8.05 24.41 -15.64
CA TRP A 339 -9.46 24.05 -15.58
C TRP A 339 -9.93 24.08 -14.14
N ARG A 340 -11.08 24.71 -13.91
CA ARG A 340 -11.77 24.74 -12.63
C ARG A 340 -13.23 24.36 -12.82
N PRO A 341 -13.85 23.64 -11.88
CA PRO A 341 -15.28 23.41 -11.92
C PRO A 341 -16.02 24.76 -12.08
N PRO A 342 -17.01 24.87 -12.99
CA PRO A 342 -17.68 26.14 -13.31
C PRO A 342 -18.33 26.87 -12.13
N ALA A 343 -18.52 26.19 -10.99
CA ALA A 343 -18.93 26.77 -9.72
C ALA A 343 -17.77 26.66 -8.74
N GLY A 344 -17.13 27.79 -8.43
CA GLY A 344 -16.15 27.88 -7.36
C GLY A 344 -16.81 27.62 -6.01
N GLY A 345 -16.87 26.36 -5.59
CA GLY A 345 -17.19 25.97 -4.22
C GLY A 345 -18.48 26.59 -3.66
N ASP A 346 -19.56 26.64 -4.45
CA ASP A 346 -20.87 26.97 -3.89
C ASP A 346 -21.28 25.82 -2.95
N ARG A 347 -20.94 25.98 -1.66
CA ARG A 347 -21.31 25.05 -0.59
C ARG A 347 -22.80 24.75 -0.61
N ALA A 348 -23.65 25.72 -0.94
CA ALA A 348 -25.09 25.51 -0.99
C ALA A 348 -25.49 24.55 -2.11
N MET A 349 -24.78 24.54 -3.25
CA MET A 349 -25.02 23.60 -4.35
C MET A 349 -24.53 22.19 -4.02
N LEU A 350 -23.38 22.07 -3.34
CA LEU A 350 -22.87 20.79 -2.85
C LEU A 350 -23.81 20.17 -1.81
N ASP A 351 -24.28 20.97 -0.86
CA ASP A 351 -25.28 20.56 0.16
C ASP A 351 -26.64 20.18 -0.48
N LEU A 352 -27.01 20.81 -1.60
CA LEU A 352 -28.24 20.49 -2.33
C LEU A 352 -28.15 19.14 -3.06
N LEU A 353 -26.97 18.84 -3.62
CA LEU A 353 -26.69 17.57 -4.29
C LEU A 353 -26.65 16.40 -3.30
N GLU A 354 -26.15 16.61 -2.08
CA GLU A 354 -26.19 15.61 -0.99
C GLU A 354 -27.61 15.27 -0.51
N ARG A 355 -28.58 16.19 -0.66
CA ARG A 355 -29.98 15.93 -0.27
C ARG A 355 -30.81 15.22 -1.35
N LEU A 356 -30.22 15.02 -2.53
CA LEU A 356 -30.86 14.35 -3.67
C LEU A 356 -30.35 12.91 -3.88
N GLY A 357 -29.45 12.42 -3.03
CA GLY A 357 -28.91 11.05 -3.01
C GLY A 357 -29.15 10.34 -1.69
#